data_AF-A0AAV8X7D7-F1
#
_entry.id   AF-A0AAV8X7D7-F1
#
_cell.length_a   1.000
_cell.length_b   1.000
_cell.length_c   1.000
_cell.angle_alpha   90.00
_cell.angle_beta   90.00
_cell.angle_gamma   90.00
#
_symmetry.space_group_name_H-M   'P 1'
#
loop_
_entity.id
_entity.type
_entity.pdbx_description
1 polymer ?
#
loop_
_entity_poly.entity_id
_entity_poly.type
_entity_poly.pdbx_seq_one_letter_code
_entity_poly.pdbx_strand_id
1 'polypeptide(L)'
;MIGYGDRARTQCEVVRLFRETHPDLSPLNQGTISKIEAQYREMGHVRKVPSKRQAVVDVDDDTKLNLLLALEENPITPARQLARDFFVT
;
A
#
# COMPACT_ATOMS: atom_id res chain seq x y z
N MET A 1 6.68 22.88 -9.49
CA MET A 1 7.01 23.68 -8.30
C MET A 1 6.36 23.07 -7.08
N ILE A 2 7.17 22.44 -6.23
CA ILE A 2 6.76 21.95 -4.90
C ILE A 2 7.22 23.01 -3.91
N GLY A 3 6.29 23.66 -3.21
CA GLY A 3 6.58 24.71 -2.23
C GLY A 3 6.54 24.18 -0.80
N TYR A 4 7.42 24.71 0.04
CA TYR A 4 7.31 24.67 1.50
C TYR A 4 7.08 26.12 1.95
N GLY A 5 5.84 26.48 2.29
CA GLY A 5 5.42 27.88 2.48
C GLY A 5 5.32 28.68 1.16
N ASP A 6 5.48 30.00 1.23
CA ASP A 6 5.34 30.96 0.10
C ASP A 6 6.44 30.90 -0.98
N ARG A 7 7.41 30.00 -0.86
CA ARG A 7 8.52 29.90 -1.82
C ARG A 7 8.36 28.67 -2.71
N ALA A 8 8.07 28.92 -3.98
CA ALA A 8 8.16 27.90 -5.02
C ALA A 8 9.62 27.48 -5.20
N ARG A 9 9.94 26.21 -4.94
CA ARG A 9 11.28 25.64 -5.15
C ARG A 9 11.32 24.77 -6.40
N THR A 10 12.50 24.73 -7.02
CA THR A 10 12.80 23.81 -8.12
C THR A 10 12.99 22.39 -7.59
N GLN A 11 12.79 21.38 -8.44
CA GLN A 11 12.94 19.98 -8.01
C GLN A 11 14.37 19.68 -7.52
N CYS A 12 15.39 20.30 -8.14
CA CYS A 12 16.79 20.15 -7.73
C CYS A 12 17.04 20.68 -6.32
N GLU A 13 16.46 21.83 -5.96
CA GLU A 13 16.57 22.38 -4.61
C GLU A 13 15.90 21.48 -3.57
N VAL A 14 14.77 20.85 -3.93
CA VAL A 14 14.09 19.91 -3.03
C VAL A 14 14.94 18.66 -2.82
N VAL A 15 15.60 18.12 -3.86
CA VAL A 15 16.56 17.00 -3.69
C VAL A 15 17.68 17.41 -2.73
N ARG A 16 18.27 18.59 -2.95
CA ARG A 16 19.40 19.05 -2.14
C ARG A 16 19.00 19.22 -0.68
N LEU A 17 17.89 19.91 -0.43
CA LEU A 17 17.37 20.11 0.93
C LEU A 17 17.03 18.79 1.62
N PHE A 18 16.44 17.83 0.90
CA PHE A 18 16.11 16.53 1.48
C PHE A 18 17.36 15.79 1.95
N ARG A 19 18.44 15.84 1.15
CA ARG A 19 19.74 15.25 1.53
C ARG A 19 20.38 15.96 2.72
N GLU A 20 20.28 17.28 2.78
CA GLU A 20 20.80 18.08 3.90
C GLU A 20 20.05 17.81 5.21
N THR A 21 18.73 17.62 5.14
CA THR A 21 17.85 17.45 6.32
C THR A 21 17.74 16.00 6.80
N HIS A 22 17.91 15.04 5.91
CA HIS A 22 17.77 13.61 6.20
C HIS A 22 18.97 12.83 5.64
N PRO A 23 20.18 13.02 6.20
CA PRO A 23 21.39 12.39 5.68
C PRO A 23 21.38 10.86 5.84
N ASP A 24 20.62 10.34 6.81
CA ASP A 24 20.52 8.91 7.11
C ASP A 24 19.60 8.15 6.14
N LEU A 25 18.78 8.85 5.36
CA LEU A 25 17.87 8.24 4.41
C LEU A 25 18.52 8.08 3.04
N SER A 26 18.06 7.06 2.30
CA SER A 26 18.51 6.85 0.92
C SER A 26 18.23 8.11 0.09
N PRO A 27 19.23 8.58 -0.69
CA PRO A 27 19.09 9.83 -1.43
C PRO A 27 17.94 9.75 -2.44
N LEU A 28 17.03 10.73 -2.35
CA LEU A 28 15.99 10.90 -3.35
C LEU A 28 16.57 11.33 -4.70
N ASN A 29 15.94 10.87 -5.77
CA ASN A 29 16.21 11.30 -7.14
C ASN A 29 15.16 12.34 -7.58
N GLN A 30 15.55 13.26 -8.47
CA GLN A 30 14.65 14.23 -9.10
C GLN A 30 13.43 13.55 -9.74
N GLY A 31 13.61 12.41 -10.40
CA GLY A 31 12.50 11.65 -10.99
C GLY A 31 11.46 11.22 -9.96
N THR A 32 11.87 10.88 -8.74
CA THR A 32 10.96 10.55 -7.63
C THR A 32 10.17 11.77 -7.21
N ILE A 33 10.82 12.92 -7.09
CA ILE A 33 10.17 14.20 -6.74
C ILE A 33 9.17 14.61 -7.81
N SER A 34 9.52 14.46 -9.09
CA SER A 34 8.63 14.75 -10.22
C SER A 34 7.36 13.88 -10.19
N LYS A 35 7.48 12.58 -9.88
CA LYS A 35 6.33 11.68 -9.71
C LYS A 35 5.45 12.07 -8.53
N ILE A 36 6.05 12.38 -7.39
CA ILE A 36 5.34 12.85 -6.19
C ILE A 36 4.59 14.16 -6.49
N GLU A 37 5.23 15.08 -7.22
CA GLU A 37 4.60 16.33 -7.66
C GLU A 37 3.40 16.09 -8.56
N ALA A 38 3.57 15.26 -9.59
CA ALA A 38 2.48 14.93 -10.51
C ALA A 38 1.29 14.31 -9.76
N GLN A 39 1.57 13.36 -8.86
CA GLN A 39 0.57 12.73 -8.02
C GLN A 39 -0.18 13.74 -7.13
N TYR A 40 0.54 14.67 -6.52
CA TYR A 40 -0.05 15.73 -5.71
C TYR A 40 -0.92 16.68 -6.54
N ARG A 41 -0.47 17.08 -7.73
CA ARG A 41 -1.24 17.95 -8.63
C ARG A 41 -2.53 17.29 -9.11
N GLU A 42 -2.50 15.98 -9.34
CA GLU A 42 -3.65 15.23 -9.82
C GLU A 42 -4.66 14.93 -8.71
N MET A 43 -4.20 14.42 -7.55
CA MET A 43 -5.09 13.96 -6.48
C MET A 43 -5.26 14.95 -5.31
N GLY A 44 -4.50 16.04 -5.28
CA GLY A 44 -4.46 16.99 -4.15
C GLY A 44 -3.74 16.44 -2.89
N HIS A 45 -3.26 15.20 -2.93
CA HIS A 45 -2.53 14.56 -1.85
C HIS A 45 -1.55 13.51 -2.37
N VAL A 46 -0.56 13.15 -1.56
CA VAL A 46 0.34 12.03 -1.84
C VAL A 46 0.04 10.92 -0.84
N ARG A 47 -0.62 9.86 -1.28
CA ARG A 47 -0.89 8.68 -0.44
C ARG A 47 0.27 7.70 -0.58
N LYS A 48 0.75 7.19 0.56
CA LYS A 48 1.73 6.10 0.58
C LYS A 48 1.11 4.88 -0.09
N VAL A 49 1.70 4.44 -1.21
CA VAL A 49 1.30 3.19 -1.85
C VAL A 49 1.61 2.06 -0.87
N PRO A 50 0.64 1.23 -0.46
CA PRO A 50 0.92 0.10 0.40
C PRO A 50 1.96 -0.80 -0.29
N SER A 51 3.06 -1.05 0.41
CA SER A 51 4.13 -1.95 -0.01
C SER A 51 3.53 -3.31 -0.34
N LYS A 52 3.48 -3.67 -1.62
CA LYS A 52 3.02 -4.95 -2.18
C LYS A 52 1.74 -5.48 -1.53
N ARG A 53 0.63 -5.43 -2.28
CA ARG A 53 -0.53 -6.28 -2.00
C ARG A 53 -0.01 -7.69 -1.70
N GLN A 54 -0.18 -8.17 -0.47
CA GLN A 54 -0.29 -9.60 -0.23
C GLN A 54 -1.34 -10.04 -1.24
N ALA A 55 -0.97 -10.95 -2.14
CA ALA A 55 -1.90 -11.45 -3.15
C ALA A 55 -3.17 -11.85 -2.39
N VAL A 56 -4.27 -11.14 -2.66
CA VAL A 56 -5.58 -11.61 -2.23
C VAL A 56 -5.73 -12.89 -3.03
N VAL A 57 -5.55 -14.03 -2.36
CA VAL A 57 -5.89 -15.32 -2.95
C VAL A 57 -7.38 -15.21 -3.22
N ASP A 58 -7.73 -15.12 -4.49
CA ASP A 58 -9.13 -15.07 -4.88
C ASP A 58 -9.70 -16.46 -4.60
N VAL A 59 -10.57 -16.51 -3.60
CA VAL A 59 -11.22 -17.74 -3.16
C VAL A 59 -12.48 -17.86 -4.00
N ASP A 60 -12.67 -19.00 -4.65
CA ASP A 60 -13.84 -19.24 -5.49
C ASP A 60 -15.15 -19.16 -4.66
N ASP A 61 -16.23 -18.68 -5.25
CA ASP A 61 -17.47 -18.41 -4.51
C ASP A 61 -18.09 -19.70 -3.94
N ASP A 62 -17.92 -20.84 -4.60
CA ASP A 62 -18.38 -22.13 -4.08
C ASP A 62 -17.63 -22.52 -2.80
N THR A 63 -16.32 -22.27 -2.76
CA THR A 63 -15.51 -22.54 -1.57
C THR A 63 -15.86 -21.60 -0.40
N LYS A 64 -16.25 -20.35 -0.68
CA LYS A 64 -16.77 -19.43 0.35
C LYS A 64 -18.10 -19.93 0.91
N LEU A 65 -19.00 -20.37 0.05
CA LEU A 65 -20.32 -20.88 0.45
C LEU A 65 -20.19 -22.13 1.32
N ASN A 66 -19.35 -23.08 0.91
CA ASN A 66 -19.10 -24.31 1.67
C ASN A 66 -18.48 -24.03 3.05
N LEU A 67 -17.59 -23.04 3.16
CA LEU A 67 -17.01 -22.65 4.45
C LEU A 67 -18.07 -22.04 5.38
N LEU A 68 -18.97 -21.22 4.85
CA LEU A 68 -20.07 -20.62 5.62
C LEU A 68 -21.06 -21.69 6.11
N LEU A 69 -21.40 -22.67 5.27
CA LEU A 69 -22.24 -23.81 5.65
C LEU A 69 -21.58 -24.63 6.76
N ALA A 70 -20.28 -24.91 6.65
CA ALA A 70 -19.55 -25.67 7.68
C ALA A 70 -19.46 -24.93 9.03
N LEU A 71 -19.40 -23.60 9.02
CA LEU A 71 -19.48 -22.77 10.23
C LEU A 71 -20.87 -22.81 10.87
N GLU A 72 -21.93 -22.84 10.05
CA GLU A 72 -23.31 -22.95 10.53
C GLU A 72 -23.57 -24.33 11.15
N GLU A 73 -23.11 -25.40 10.49
CA GLU A 73 -23.29 -26.77 10.97
C GLU A 73 -22.49 -27.06 12.25
N ASN A 74 -21.29 -26.49 12.40
CA ASN A 74 -20.41 -26.74 13.54
C ASN A 74 -19.74 -25.45 14.05
N PRO A 75 -20.45 -24.61 14.83
CA PRO A 75 -19.96 -23.29 15.25
C PRO A 75 -18.80 -23.34 16.26
N ILE A 76 -18.53 -24.52 16.84
CA ILE A 76 -17.45 -24.73 17.81
C ILE A 76 -16.11 -24.96 17.09
N THR A 77 -16.15 -25.35 15.80
CA THR A 77 -14.94 -25.64 15.04
C THR A 77 -14.17 -24.34 14.80
N PRO A 78 -12.88 -24.27 15.17
CA PRO A 78 -12.12 -23.05 14.98
C PRO A 78 -11.98 -22.75 13.49
N ALA A 79 -12.22 -21.50 13.09
CA ALA A 79 -12.16 -21.07 11.69
C ALA A 79 -10.83 -21.40 11.00
N ARG A 80 -9.72 -21.50 11.76
CA ARG A 80 -8.41 -21.94 11.24
C ARG A 80 -8.39 -23.40 10.79
N GLN A 81 -9.15 -24.27 11.44
CA GLN A 81 -9.25 -25.67 11.08
C GLN A 81 -10.11 -25.83 9.83
N LEU A 82 -11.27 -25.18 9.78
CA LEU A 82 -12.12 -25.15 8.58
C LEU A 82 -11.37 -24.60 7.37
N ALA A 83 -10.63 -23.49 7.54
CA ALA A 83 -9.80 -22.97 6.46
C ALA A 83 -8.78 -24.01 5.96
N ARG A 84 -8.14 -24.79 6.84
CA ARG A 84 -7.23 -25.85 6.39
C ARG A 84 -7.98 -26.90 5.59
N ASP A 85 -9.12 -27.36 6.07
CA ASP A 85 -9.89 -28.44 5.44
C ASP A 85 -10.40 -28.05 4.03
N PHE A 86 -10.76 -26.77 3.83
CA PHE A 86 -11.24 -26.25 2.55
C PHE A 86 -10.13 -25.71 1.61
N PHE A 87 -8.96 -25.32 2.13
CA PHE A 87 -7.85 -24.76 1.34
C PHE A 87 -6.69 -25.74 1.08
N VAL A 88 -6.83 -27.06 1.33
CA VAL A 88 -5.86 -28.05 0.83
C VAL A 88 -6.11 -28.34 -0.66
N THR A 89 -5.70 -27.42 -1.54
CA THR A 89 -4.87 -27.69 -2.73
C THR A 89 -4.33 -26.37 -3.27
#